data_AF-A0AA88YDJ9-F1
#
_entry.id   AF-A0AA88YDJ9-F1
#
_cell.length_a   1.000
_cell.length_b   1.000
_cell.length_c   1.000
_cell.angle_alpha   90.00
_cell.angle_beta   90.00
_cell.angle_gamma   90.00
#
_symmetry.space_group_name_H-M   'P 1'
#
loop_
_entity.id
_entity.type
_entity.pdbx_description
1 polymer ?
#
loop_
_entity_poly.entity_id
_entity_poly.type
_entity_poly.pdbx_seq_one_letter_code
_entity_poly.pdbx_strand_id
1 'polypeptide(L)'
;MYMQEARPPSTWSQFTNKRTIRDWSINLSSSLSPMQEVQPDPATVQSIQNAFLSTMGSKPQIFSITRIENIDLFQKYMDECQRLFKKAYANKKSFNPIHSLANSTKKNVVLEKYLHKGMTSQLYPEINEHYFFHGTNASVVPVIKSQGLDSRLAASGRVGAGVYGAEVASKSAQYVGPDQRGHCFMFIIRMCMGDVYVTQTGGGYRRAPCKTCFSDKCIKHYDLYDSIMADGAAFADREFLVYDKNQCYPEYLIEFSSQMHAPQMPMHIPPNMSSALGFLQKLQN
;
A
#
# COMPACT_ATOMS: atom_id res chain seq x y z
N MET A 1 3.30 -26.27 -3.20
CA MET A 1 3.79 -26.27 -1.80
C MET A 1 2.67 -25.70 -0.94
N TYR A 2 2.11 -26.49 -0.03
CA TYR A 2 1.10 -26.03 0.93
C TYR A 2 1.87 -25.53 2.16
N MET A 3 1.65 -24.30 2.60
CA MET A 3 2.21 -23.80 3.86
C MET A 3 1.44 -24.49 5.00
N GLN A 4 1.85 -25.71 5.36
CA GLN A 4 1.18 -26.51 6.38
C GLN A 4 1.09 -25.78 7.72
N GLU A 5 2.04 -24.89 7.99
CA GLU A 5 2.08 -24.06 9.18
C GLU A 5 2.57 -22.65 8.84
N ALA A 6 1.66 -21.75 8.45
CA ALA A 6 2.00 -20.35 8.26
C ALA A 6 2.48 -19.75 9.60
N ARG A 7 3.61 -19.03 9.55
CA ARG A 7 4.27 -18.43 10.72
C ARG A 7 4.47 -16.93 10.46
N PRO A 8 4.42 -16.09 11.50
CA PRO A 8 4.82 -14.69 11.37
C PRO A 8 6.25 -14.54 10.83
N PRO A 9 6.60 -13.40 10.22
CA PRO A 9 7.96 -13.08 9.83
C PRO A 9 8.94 -13.22 11.00
N SER A 10 10.16 -13.69 10.75
CA SER A 10 11.21 -13.82 11.77
C SER A 10 11.66 -12.48 12.34
N THR A 11 11.34 -11.38 11.65
CA THR A 11 11.58 -10.00 12.09
C THR A 11 10.56 -9.50 13.11
N TRP A 12 9.43 -10.20 13.33
CA TRP A 12 8.42 -9.80 14.30
C TRP A 12 8.87 -10.07 15.74
N SER A 13 8.49 -9.19 16.67
CA SER A 13 8.94 -9.19 18.06
C SER A 13 7.84 -9.54 19.07
N GLN A 14 6.58 -9.20 18.81
CA GLN A 14 5.46 -9.52 19.69
C GLN A 14 4.87 -10.88 19.32
N PHE A 15 4.45 -11.05 18.06
CA PHE A 15 3.97 -12.33 17.57
C PHE A 15 5.10 -13.08 16.85
N THR A 16 6.05 -13.61 17.63
CA THR A 16 7.26 -14.25 17.08
C THR A 16 6.96 -15.50 16.25
N ASN A 17 7.85 -15.83 15.32
CA ASN A 17 7.78 -17.01 14.45
C ASN A 17 7.95 -18.37 15.17
N LYS A 18 8.19 -18.37 16.49
CA LYS A 18 8.28 -19.58 17.33
C LYS A 18 6.95 -20.34 17.39
N ARG A 19 5.84 -19.63 17.22
CA ARG A 19 4.49 -20.20 17.15
C ARG A 19 3.91 -20.00 15.75
N THR A 20 2.95 -20.83 15.36
CA THR A 20 2.21 -20.61 14.11
C THR A 20 1.26 -19.40 14.25
N ILE A 21 0.82 -18.84 13.13
CA ILE A 21 -0.19 -17.76 13.15
C ILE A 21 -1.46 -18.25 13.85
N ARG A 22 -1.88 -19.49 13.53
CA ARG A 22 -3.03 -20.15 14.18
C ARG A 22 -2.86 -20.26 15.70
N ASP A 23 -1.68 -20.63 16.18
CA ASP A 23 -1.42 -20.74 17.61
C ASP A 23 -1.51 -19.38 18.31
N TRP A 24 -1.02 -18.32 17.65
CA TRP A 24 -1.20 -16.96 18.15
C TRP A 24 -2.68 -16.58 18.19
N SER A 25 -3.44 -16.80 17.10
CA SER A 25 -4.85 -16.44 17.03
C SER A 25 -5.72 -17.16 18.07
N ILE A 26 -5.44 -18.44 18.38
CA ILE A 26 -6.24 -19.23 19.33
C ILE A 26 -5.84 -18.94 20.79
N ASN A 27 -4.56 -18.66 21.06
CA ASN A 27 -4.04 -18.51 22.42
C ASN A 27 -3.75 -17.05 22.79
N LEU A 28 -4.35 -16.09 22.10
CA LEU A 28 -4.29 -14.69 22.49
C LEU A 28 -4.90 -14.52 23.88
N SER A 29 -4.08 -14.04 24.81
CA SER A 29 -4.57 -13.60 26.12
C SER A 29 -5.63 -12.53 25.93
N SER A 30 -6.67 -12.53 26.76
CA SER A 30 -7.67 -11.45 26.80
C SER A 30 -7.04 -10.07 27.07
N SER A 31 -5.84 -10.02 27.63
CA SER A 31 -5.07 -8.78 27.87
C SER A 31 -4.18 -8.34 26.70
N LEU A 32 -3.97 -9.18 25.68
CA LEU A 32 -3.08 -8.87 24.56
C LEU A 32 -3.89 -8.51 23.32
N SER A 33 -3.78 -7.26 22.87
CA SER A 33 -4.36 -6.82 21.61
C SER A 33 -3.78 -7.63 20.43
N PRO A 34 -4.60 -8.08 19.45
CA PRO A 34 -4.14 -8.80 18.26
C PRO A 34 -3.31 -7.92 17.30
N MET A 35 -3.27 -6.61 17.55
CA MET A 35 -2.44 -5.64 16.85
C MET A 35 -1.51 -4.93 17.83
N GLN A 36 -0.22 -4.91 17.48
CA GLN A 36 0.84 -4.23 18.20
C GLN A 36 1.62 -3.31 17.26
N GLU A 37 1.95 -2.13 17.76
CA GLU A 37 2.87 -1.21 17.11
C GLU A 37 4.23 -1.31 17.80
N VAL A 38 5.27 -1.62 17.04
CA VAL A 38 6.61 -1.87 17.59
C VAL A 38 7.66 -1.09 16.84
N GLN A 39 8.76 -0.79 17.54
CA GLN A 39 9.95 -0.26 16.89
C GLN A 39 10.66 -1.37 16.11
N PRO A 40 10.88 -1.21 14.79
CA PRO A 40 11.72 -2.12 14.04
C PRO A 40 13.18 -2.04 14.51
N ASP A 41 13.99 -3.03 14.15
CA ASP A 41 15.42 -2.97 14.42
C ASP A 41 16.10 -1.81 13.63
N PRO A 42 17.25 -1.29 14.11
CA PRO A 42 17.90 -0.15 13.48
C PRO A 42 18.24 -0.33 12.00
N ALA A 43 18.60 -1.55 11.56
CA ALA A 43 18.93 -1.80 10.16
C ALA A 43 17.69 -1.73 9.27
N THR A 44 16.56 -2.27 9.75
CA THR A 44 15.25 -2.12 9.10
C THR A 44 14.85 -0.65 8.99
N VAL A 45 14.90 0.11 10.10
CA VAL A 45 14.58 1.55 10.12
C VAL A 45 15.45 2.30 9.10
N GLN A 46 16.77 2.14 9.14
CA GLN A 46 17.69 2.81 8.24
C GLN A 46 17.41 2.48 6.77
N SER A 47 17.09 1.22 6.45
CA SER A 47 16.79 0.80 5.08
C SER A 47 15.48 1.41 4.56
N ILE A 48 14.46 1.51 5.41
CA ILE A 48 13.18 2.16 5.06
C ILE A 48 13.39 3.67 4.86
N GLN A 49 14.16 4.34 5.73
CA GLN A 49 14.52 5.74 5.54
C GLN A 49 15.22 5.97 4.20
N ASN A 50 16.21 5.13 3.88
CA ASN A 50 16.95 5.19 2.62
C ASN A 50 16.03 5.00 1.42
N ALA A 51 15.13 4.01 1.47
CA ALA A 51 14.19 3.73 0.39
C ALA A 51 13.21 4.89 0.16
N PHE A 52 12.66 5.42 1.24
CA PHE A 52 11.73 6.54 1.21
C PHE A 52 12.43 7.79 0.65
N LEU A 53 13.54 8.24 1.27
CA LEU A 53 14.24 9.46 0.85
C LEU A 53 14.81 9.37 -0.57
N SER A 54 15.27 8.20 -1.01
CA SER A 54 15.80 8.02 -2.37
C SER A 54 14.73 8.09 -3.46
N THR A 55 13.46 7.86 -3.10
CA THR A 55 12.34 7.80 -4.06
C THR A 55 11.28 8.88 -3.84
N MET A 56 11.46 9.75 -2.85
CA MET A 56 10.54 10.85 -2.52
C MET A 56 10.77 12.10 -3.40
N GLY A 57 11.97 12.24 -3.98
CA GLY A 57 12.40 13.43 -4.74
C GLY A 57 12.68 14.68 -3.88
N SER A 58 11.96 14.83 -2.78
CA SER A 58 12.20 15.79 -1.69
C SER A 58 12.91 15.12 -0.50
N LYS A 59 13.23 15.91 0.53
CA LYS A 59 13.84 15.43 1.78
C LYS A 59 13.02 15.87 3.00
N PRO A 60 11.79 15.35 3.19
CA PRO A 60 11.00 15.69 4.37
C PRO A 60 11.65 15.10 5.62
N GLN A 61 11.37 15.71 6.77
CA GLN A 61 11.79 15.16 8.04
C GLN A 61 10.96 13.90 8.33
N ILE A 62 11.63 12.78 8.62
CA ILE A 62 10.99 11.56 9.10
C ILE A 62 10.91 11.64 10.62
N PHE A 63 9.71 11.55 11.18
CA PHE A 63 9.48 11.58 12.63
C PHE A 63 9.55 10.18 13.24
N SER A 64 8.92 9.20 12.58
CA SER A 64 8.87 7.84 13.09
C SER A 64 8.73 6.81 11.95
N ILE A 65 9.26 5.61 12.20
CA ILE A 65 8.97 4.41 11.41
C ILE A 65 8.59 3.32 12.40
N THR A 66 7.39 2.79 12.25
CA THR A 66 6.82 1.80 13.17
C THR A 66 6.41 0.57 12.39
N ARG A 67 6.68 -0.63 12.93
CA ARG A 67 6.14 -1.88 12.40
C ARG A 67 4.80 -2.17 13.04
N ILE A 68 3.85 -2.57 12.21
CA ILE A 68 2.53 -3.04 12.61
C ILE A 68 2.59 -4.56 12.58
N GLU A 69 2.40 -5.17 13.73
CA GLU A 69 2.25 -6.61 13.89
C GLU A 69 0.78 -6.86 14.22
N ASN A 70 -0.03 -7.18 13.20
CA ASN A 70 -1.45 -7.48 13.35
C ASN A 70 -1.69 -8.92 12.91
N ILE A 71 -1.82 -9.82 13.89
CA ILE A 71 -1.86 -11.26 13.63
C ILE A 71 -3.11 -11.69 12.86
N ASP A 72 -4.25 -11.02 13.11
CA ASP A 72 -5.52 -11.34 12.44
C ASP A 72 -5.52 -10.90 10.97
N LEU A 73 -4.96 -9.72 10.68
CA LEU A 73 -4.78 -9.28 9.30
C LEU A 73 -3.73 -10.13 8.58
N PHE A 74 -2.66 -10.50 9.28
CA PHE A 74 -1.61 -11.33 8.69
C PHE A 74 -2.10 -12.75 8.39
N GLN A 75 -2.97 -13.34 9.22
CA GLN A 75 -3.62 -14.62 8.91
C GLN A 75 -4.41 -14.55 7.60
N LYS A 76 -5.27 -13.53 7.43
CA LYS A 76 -6.06 -13.34 6.21
C LYS A 76 -5.18 -13.14 4.99
N TYR A 77 -4.09 -12.38 5.16
CA TYR A 77 -3.08 -12.18 4.12
C TYR A 77 -2.41 -13.49 3.70
N MET A 78 -2.00 -14.31 4.67
CA MET A 78 -1.36 -15.60 4.40
C MET A 78 -2.31 -16.62 3.79
N ASP A 79 -3.60 -16.58 4.13
CA ASP A 79 -4.63 -17.40 3.48
C ASP A 79 -4.76 -17.07 1.98
N GLU A 80 -4.64 -15.79 1.63
CA GLU A 80 -4.70 -15.32 0.25
C GLU A 80 -3.41 -15.64 -0.53
N CYS A 81 -2.24 -15.46 0.07
CA CYS A 81 -0.99 -15.91 -0.54
C CYS A 81 -0.99 -17.45 -0.70
N GLN A 82 -1.61 -18.21 0.22
CA GLN A 82 -1.83 -19.66 0.05
C GLN A 82 -2.77 -19.99 -1.11
N ARG A 83 -3.81 -19.18 -1.37
CA ARG A 83 -4.67 -19.31 -2.56
C ARG A 83 -3.84 -19.13 -3.84
N LEU A 84 -2.95 -18.15 -3.89
CA LEU A 84 -2.07 -17.90 -5.03
C LEU A 84 -1.04 -19.01 -5.24
N PHE A 85 -0.45 -19.55 -4.18
CA PHE A 85 0.42 -20.74 -4.27
C PHE A 85 -0.30 -21.96 -4.86
N LYS A 86 -1.56 -22.19 -4.44
CA LYS A 86 -2.39 -23.26 -5.01
C LYS A 86 -2.65 -23.03 -6.50
N LYS A 87 -2.95 -21.79 -6.90
CA LYS A 87 -3.15 -21.41 -8.31
C LYS A 87 -1.90 -21.63 -9.16
N ALA A 88 -0.73 -21.17 -8.71
CA ALA A 88 0.54 -21.39 -9.40
C ALA A 88 0.86 -22.90 -9.58
N TYR A 89 0.65 -23.68 -8.52
CA TYR A 89 0.88 -25.13 -8.55
C TYR A 89 -0.09 -25.86 -9.51
N ALA A 90 -1.38 -25.52 -9.47
CA ALA A 90 -2.39 -26.13 -10.33
C ALA A 90 -2.09 -25.88 -11.83
N ASN A 91 -1.58 -24.70 -12.16
CA ASN A 91 -1.19 -24.34 -13.52
C ASN A 91 0.16 -24.93 -13.95
N LYS A 92 0.83 -25.71 -13.09
CA LYS A 92 2.18 -26.28 -13.28
C LYS A 92 3.21 -25.24 -13.74
N LYS A 93 2.99 -23.97 -13.38
CA LYS A 93 3.79 -22.83 -13.85
C LYS A 93 3.83 -21.78 -12.75
N SER A 94 5.03 -21.32 -12.40
CA SER A 94 5.18 -20.09 -11.61
C SER A 94 4.59 -18.91 -12.37
N PHE A 95 4.06 -17.91 -11.67
CA PHE A 95 3.65 -16.68 -12.33
C PHE A 95 4.86 -16.03 -13.01
N ASN A 96 4.63 -15.37 -14.14
CA ASN A 96 5.70 -14.63 -14.79
C ASN A 96 6.12 -13.48 -13.84
N PRO A 97 7.42 -13.35 -13.52
CA PRO A 97 7.90 -12.25 -12.70
C PRO A 97 7.56 -10.89 -13.31
N ILE A 98 7.34 -9.87 -12.48
CA ILE A 98 7.03 -8.50 -12.95
C ILE A 98 8.06 -7.97 -13.96
N HIS A 99 9.34 -8.33 -13.78
CA HIS A 99 10.44 -7.92 -14.66
C HIS A 99 10.43 -8.61 -16.03
N SER A 100 9.68 -9.70 -16.20
CA SER A 100 9.59 -10.46 -17.44
C SER A 100 8.26 -10.26 -18.17
N LEU A 101 7.35 -9.45 -17.62
CA LEU A 101 6.07 -9.17 -18.26
C LEU A 101 6.28 -8.30 -19.51
N ALA A 102 5.57 -8.63 -20.58
CA ALA A 102 5.51 -7.78 -21.76
C ALA A 102 5.05 -6.37 -21.37
N ASN A 103 5.68 -5.34 -21.94
CA ASN A 103 5.42 -3.92 -21.67
C ASN A 103 5.82 -3.41 -20.27
N SER A 104 6.52 -4.21 -19.46
CA SER A 104 7.16 -3.72 -18.25
C SER A 104 8.37 -2.83 -18.61
N THR A 105 8.37 -1.56 -18.18
CA THR A 105 9.41 -0.58 -18.52
C THR A 105 10.63 -0.64 -17.59
N LYS A 106 10.50 -1.29 -16.43
CA LYS A 106 11.61 -1.46 -15.47
C LYS A 106 11.75 -2.92 -15.06
N LYS A 107 12.98 -3.30 -14.73
CA LYS A 107 13.29 -4.66 -14.28
C LYS A 107 12.66 -4.93 -12.91
N ASN A 108 13.22 -4.42 -11.82
CA ASN A 108 12.75 -4.76 -10.46
C ASN A 108 11.88 -3.65 -9.85
N VAL A 109 11.17 -3.98 -8.77
CA VAL A 109 10.47 -2.99 -7.92
C VAL A 109 11.51 -2.09 -7.27
N VAL A 110 11.39 -0.78 -7.49
CA VAL A 110 12.42 0.20 -7.08
C VAL A 110 12.64 0.23 -5.57
N LEU A 111 11.57 0.22 -4.77
CA LEU A 111 11.61 0.22 -3.31
C LEU A 111 12.56 -0.85 -2.75
N GLU A 112 12.45 -2.08 -3.25
CA GLU A 112 13.18 -3.24 -2.73
C GLU A 112 14.71 -3.17 -2.93
N LYS A 113 15.19 -2.30 -3.83
CA LYS A 113 16.64 -2.05 -4.00
C LYS A 113 17.28 -1.51 -2.72
N TYR A 114 16.51 -0.81 -1.90
CA TYR A 114 17.00 -0.08 -0.73
C TYR A 114 16.71 -0.79 0.59
N LEU A 115 15.82 -1.78 0.58
CA LEU A 115 15.39 -2.47 1.79
C LEU A 115 16.43 -3.46 2.29
N HIS A 116 16.50 -3.62 3.61
CA HIS A 116 17.39 -4.56 4.26
C HIS A 116 17.04 -6.00 3.85
N LYS A 117 18.05 -6.86 3.70
CA LYS A 117 17.85 -8.26 3.25
C LYS A 117 16.93 -9.05 4.16
N GLY A 118 16.94 -8.76 5.47
CA GLY A 118 16.01 -9.37 6.42
C GLY A 118 14.53 -9.09 6.12
N MET A 119 14.22 -8.04 5.37
CA MET A 119 12.86 -7.78 4.87
C MET A 119 12.58 -8.57 3.58
N THR A 120 13.45 -8.43 2.58
CA THR A 120 13.21 -8.98 1.23
C THR A 120 13.37 -10.50 1.15
N SER A 121 14.17 -11.12 2.03
CA SER A 121 14.33 -12.58 2.07
C SER A 121 13.09 -13.32 2.57
N GLN A 122 12.13 -12.59 3.12
CA GLN A 122 10.86 -13.12 3.63
C GLN A 122 9.70 -12.86 2.65
N LEU A 123 10.00 -12.46 1.41
CA LEU A 123 9.02 -12.36 0.34
C LEU A 123 8.95 -13.67 -0.44
N TYR A 124 7.78 -13.97 -1.01
CA TYR A 124 7.50 -15.11 -1.86
C TYR A 124 7.53 -14.72 -3.36
N PRO A 125 8.67 -14.83 -4.05
CA PRO A 125 8.78 -14.46 -5.45
C PRO A 125 7.88 -15.30 -6.38
N GLU A 126 7.53 -16.53 -5.99
CA GLU A 126 6.69 -17.43 -6.78
C GLU A 126 5.25 -16.92 -6.96
N ILE A 127 4.81 -16.02 -6.09
CA ILE A 127 3.49 -15.37 -6.14
C ILE A 127 3.58 -13.88 -6.41
N ASN A 128 4.73 -13.39 -6.89
CA ASN A 128 5.02 -11.98 -7.09
C ASN A 128 4.70 -11.15 -5.83
N GLU A 129 5.14 -11.62 -4.65
CA GLU A 129 5.04 -10.84 -3.42
C GLU A 129 6.09 -9.73 -3.42
N HIS A 130 5.64 -8.49 -3.24
CA HIS A 130 6.50 -7.32 -3.26
C HIS A 130 6.14 -6.32 -2.16
N TYR A 131 7.09 -5.45 -1.84
CA TYR A 131 6.83 -4.26 -1.03
C TYR A 131 6.48 -3.06 -1.91
N PHE A 132 5.44 -2.32 -1.51
CA PHE A 132 5.05 -1.06 -2.14
C PHE A 132 4.77 0.02 -1.09
N PHE A 133 4.91 1.28 -1.49
CA PHE A 133 4.40 2.42 -0.74
C PHE A 133 2.89 2.59 -0.96
N HIS A 134 2.19 3.03 0.08
CA HIS A 134 0.79 3.43 0.02
C HIS A 134 0.58 4.71 0.85
N GLY A 135 0.32 5.83 0.18
CA GLY A 135 -0.02 7.10 0.83
C GLY A 135 -1.50 7.17 1.18
N THR A 136 -1.84 7.79 2.30
CA THR A 136 -3.24 7.95 2.72
C THR A 136 -3.44 9.22 3.55
N ASN A 137 -4.71 9.56 3.81
CA ASN A 137 -5.07 10.63 4.75
C ASN A 137 -4.80 10.19 6.19
N ALA A 138 -4.25 11.09 7.01
CA ALA A 138 -3.96 10.83 8.42
C ALA A 138 -5.17 10.26 9.19
N SER A 139 -6.39 10.72 8.86
CA SER A 139 -7.64 10.25 9.47
C SER A 139 -7.96 8.77 9.23
N VAL A 140 -7.39 8.16 8.19
CA VAL A 140 -7.67 6.77 7.79
C VAL A 140 -6.66 5.78 8.37
N VAL A 141 -5.51 6.27 8.86
CA VAL A 141 -4.42 5.44 9.42
C VAL A 141 -4.91 4.47 10.51
N PRO A 142 -5.72 4.89 11.52
CA PRO A 142 -6.20 3.96 12.56
C PRO A 142 -7.08 2.83 12.00
N VAL A 143 -7.86 3.12 10.96
CA VAL A 143 -8.73 2.14 10.28
C VAL A 143 -7.87 1.14 9.50
N ILE A 144 -6.86 1.59 8.77
CA ILE A 144 -5.96 0.68 8.02
C ILE A 144 -5.19 -0.25 8.97
N LYS A 145 -4.66 0.27 10.08
CA LYS A 145 -3.95 -0.54 11.08
C LYS A 145 -4.81 -1.67 11.67
N SER A 146 -6.09 -1.39 11.88
CA SER A 146 -7.02 -2.31 12.55
C SER A 146 -7.73 -3.26 11.58
N GLN A 147 -8.16 -2.77 10.42
CA GLN A 147 -9.06 -3.48 9.50
C GLN A 147 -8.40 -3.87 8.16
N GLY A 148 -7.17 -3.40 7.90
CA GLY A 148 -6.49 -3.55 6.62
C GLY A 148 -6.90 -2.47 5.61
N LEU A 149 -6.30 -2.53 4.41
CA LEU A 149 -6.64 -1.62 3.31
C LEU A 149 -7.93 -2.08 2.64
N ASP A 150 -8.92 -1.20 2.44
CA ASP A 150 -10.19 -1.58 1.82
C ASP A 150 -10.59 -0.54 0.75
N SER A 151 -10.49 -0.92 -0.53
CA SER A 151 -10.75 -0.01 -1.65
C SER A 151 -12.20 0.48 -1.69
N ARG A 152 -13.13 -0.19 -1.02
CA ARG A 152 -14.54 0.23 -0.91
C ARG A 152 -14.72 1.49 -0.05
N LEU A 153 -13.73 1.82 0.76
CA LEU A 153 -13.69 3.03 1.59
C LEU A 153 -12.90 4.17 0.90
N ALA A 154 -12.41 3.96 -0.32
CA ALA A 154 -11.59 4.90 -1.06
C ALA A 154 -12.22 5.28 -2.40
N ALA A 155 -11.80 6.43 -2.95
CA ALA A 155 -12.13 6.79 -4.31
C ALA A 155 -11.42 5.85 -5.30
N SER A 156 -12.08 5.53 -6.42
CA SER A 156 -11.43 4.76 -7.49
C SER A 156 -10.36 5.59 -8.19
N GLY A 157 -9.19 4.99 -8.40
CA GLY A 157 -8.14 5.61 -9.18
C GLY A 157 -8.35 5.42 -10.69
N ARG A 158 -7.47 6.01 -11.49
CA ARG A 158 -7.52 5.94 -12.96
C ARG A 158 -7.45 4.50 -13.50
N VAL A 159 -6.72 3.62 -12.81
CA VAL A 159 -6.61 2.21 -13.19
C VAL A 159 -7.89 1.46 -12.83
N GLY A 160 -8.47 1.65 -11.64
CA GLY A 160 -9.61 0.89 -11.17
C GLY A 160 -9.97 1.08 -9.69
N ALA A 161 -10.93 0.29 -9.24
CA ALA A 161 -11.49 0.33 -7.89
C ALA A 161 -10.80 -0.66 -6.92
N GLY A 162 -9.47 -0.60 -6.84
CA GLY A 162 -8.65 -1.52 -6.03
C GLY A 162 -7.78 -0.80 -4.99
N VAL A 163 -7.00 -1.59 -4.25
CA VAL A 163 -5.95 -1.10 -3.34
C VAL A 163 -4.68 -0.86 -4.13
N TYR A 164 -4.20 0.38 -4.11
CA TYR A 164 -3.03 0.83 -4.85
C TYR A 164 -1.73 0.68 -4.05
N GLY A 165 -0.65 0.32 -4.74
CA GLY A 165 0.72 0.45 -4.29
C GLY A 165 1.57 1.16 -5.35
N ALA A 166 2.66 1.81 -4.92
CA ALA A 166 3.66 2.38 -5.81
C ALA A 166 5.08 1.97 -5.37
N GLU A 167 5.98 1.82 -6.33
CA GLU A 167 7.38 1.46 -6.05
C GLU A 167 8.27 2.66 -5.66
N VAL A 168 7.75 3.88 -5.81
CA VAL A 168 8.42 5.13 -5.42
C VAL A 168 7.55 5.94 -4.46
N ALA A 169 8.16 6.52 -3.43
CA ALA A 169 7.45 7.27 -2.41
C ALA A 169 6.78 8.53 -2.95
N SER A 170 7.41 9.24 -3.91
CA SER A 170 6.87 10.46 -4.53
C SER A 170 5.49 10.24 -5.15
N LYS A 171 5.24 9.07 -5.74
CA LYS A 171 3.95 8.74 -6.33
C LYS A 171 2.88 8.55 -5.26
N SER A 172 3.20 7.81 -4.19
CA SER A 172 2.30 7.64 -3.05
C SER A 172 2.04 8.94 -2.30
N ALA A 173 3.03 9.84 -2.26
CA ALA A 173 2.92 11.15 -1.62
C ALA A 173 1.87 12.06 -2.26
N GLN A 174 1.44 11.80 -3.49
CA GLN A 174 0.36 12.57 -4.15
C GLN A 174 -1.00 12.35 -3.48
N TYR A 175 -1.14 11.31 -2.65
CA TYR A 175 -2.39 10.89 -2.03
C TYR A 175 -2.37 10.99 -0.50
N VAL A 176 -1.33 11.60 0.09
CA VAL A 176 -1.28 11.82 1.53
C VAL A 176 -2.04 13.08 1.91
N GLY A 177 -2.78 13.01 3.02
CA GLY A 177 -3.40 14.17 3.66
C GLY A 177 -2.83 14.36 5.05
N PRO A 178 -2.21 15.51 5.37
CA PRO A 178 -1.60 15.74 6.67
C PRO A 178 -2.63 15.80 7.80
N ASP A 179 -2.18 15.53 9.03
CA ASP A 179 -2.93 15.87 10.24
C ASP A 179 -2.86 17.38 10.56
N GLN A 180 -3.48 17.79 11.67
CA GLN A 180 -3.47 19.19 12.13
C GLN A 180 -2.07 19.72 12.50
N ARG A 181 -1.09 18.83 12.72
CA ARG A 181 0.31 19.18 13.02
C ARG A 181 1.15 19.29 11.74
N GLY A 182 0.57 19.00 10.58
CA GLY A 182 1.30 18.93 9.32
C GLY A 182 2.07 17.61 9.16
N HIS A 183 1.72 16.55 9.89
CA HIS A 183 2.34 15.23 9.75
C HIS A 183 1.59 14.41 8.70
N CYS A 184 2.35 13.85 7.76
CA CYS A 184 1.88 12.93 6.74
C CYS A 184 2.24 11.49 7.10
N PHE A 185 1.47 10.56 6.53
CA PHE A 185 1.58 9.14 6.83
C PHE A 185 1.62 8.31 5.54
N MET A 186 2.55 7.37 5.47
CA MET A 186 2.68 6.47 4.33
C MET A 186 3.01 5.07 4.82
N PHE A 187 2.23 4.09 4.36
CA PHE A 187 2.50 2.70 4.65
C PHE A 187 3.54 2.12 3.68
N ILE A 188 4.33 1.18 4.17
CA ILE A 188 4.91 0.13 3.33
C ILE A 188 4.06 -1.12 3.53
N ILE A 189 3.54 -1.63 2.42
CA ILE A 189 2.64 -2.78 2.40
C ILE A 189 3.32 -3.95 1.69
N ARG A 190 3.09 -5.16 2.19
CA ARG A 190 3.29 -6.38 1.39
C ARG A 190 2.10 -6.54 0.45
N MET A 191 2.34 -6.98 -0.77
CA MET A 191 1.29 -7.22 -1.75
C MET A 191 1.63 -8.44 -2.61
N CYS A 192 0.77 -9.46 -2.58
CA CYS A 192 0.87 -10.68 -3.38
C CYS A 192 0.19 -10.44 -4.75
N MET A 193 0.98 -10.19 -5.81
CA MET A 193 0.47 -9.77 -7.12
C MET A 193 -0.06 -10.93 -7.98
N GLY A 194 0.37 -12.17 -7.77
CA GLY A 194 -0.09 -13.33 -8.54
C GLY A 194 0.15 -13.18 -10.05
N ASP A 195 -0.83 -13.56 -10.89
CA ASP A 195 -0.79 -13.32 -12.33
C ASP A 195 -1.19 -11.87 -12.64
N VAL A 196 -0.31 -11.12 -13.30
CA VAL A 196 -0.43 -9.66 -13.44
C VAL A 196 -0.90 -9.28 -14.84
N TYR A 197 -1.98 -8.51 -14.92
CA TYR A 197 -2.37 -7.82 -16.15
C TYR A 197 -1.61 -6.49 -16.29
N VAL A 198 -0.97 -6.24 -17.43
CA VAL A 198 -0.26 -4.96 -17.67
C VAL A 198 -1.10 -4.02 -18.52
N THR A 199 -1.26 -2.76 -18.09
CA THR A 199 -1.94 -1.71 -18.84
C THR A 199 -1.08 -0.46 -18.96
N GLN A 200 -1.19 0.27 -20.07
CA GLN A 200 -0.45 1.52 -20.31
C GLN A 200 -1.35 2.78 -20.33
N THR A 201 -2.68 2.58 -20.32
CA THR A 201 -3.66 3.67 -20.45
C THR A 201 -4.58 3.80 -19.24
N GLY A 202 -4.72 2.74 -18.43
CA GLY A 202 -5.70 2.65 -17.35
C GLY A 202 -6.94 1.89 -17.82
N GLY A 203 -8.10 2.14 -17.19
CA GLY A 203 -9.34 1.52 -17.66
C GLY A 203 -10.54 1.55 -16.72
N GLY A 204 -10.38 2.08 -15.49
CA GLY A 204 -11.48 2.08 -14.50
C GLY A 204 -11.96 0.66 -14.15
N TYR A 205 -11.04 -0.31 -14.16
CA TYR A 205 -11.34 -1.72 -13.96
C TYR A 205 -11.94 -1.97 -12.57
N ARG A 206 -13.08 -2.65 -12.49
CA ARG A 206 -13.74 -3.00 -11.23
C ARG A 206 -13.19 -4.28 -10.59
N ARG A 207 -12.47 -5.08 -11.38
CA ARG A 207 -11.69 -6.25 -10.96
C ARG A 207 -10.59 -6.52 -11.99
N ALA A 208 -9.67 -7.40 -11.67
CA ALA A 208 -8.63 -7.82 -12.62
C ALA A 208 -9.27 -8.44 -13.89
N PRO A 209 -8.79 -8.10 -15.11
CA PRO A 209 -9.41 -8.57 -16.33
C PRO A 209 -9.39 -10.09 -16.53
N CYS A 210 -10.31 -10.57 -17.36
CA CYS A 210 -10.29 -11.94 -17.85
C CYS A 210 -9.06 -12.21 -18.74
N LYS A 211 -8.44 -13.38 -18.60
CA LYS A 211 -7.24 -13.73 -19.38
C LYS A 211 -7.53 -14.07 -20.85
N THR A 212 -8.79 -14.37 -21.19
CA THR A 212 -9.17 -14.75 -22.55
C THR A 212 -9.67 -13.55 -23.36
N CYS A 213 -10.50 -12.69 -22.77
CA CYS A 213 -11.14 -11.58 -23.48
C CYS A 213 -10.75 -10.19 -22.95
N PHE A 214 -9.85 -10.13 -21.95
CA PHE A 214 -9.30 -8.89 -21.38
C PHE A 214 -10.33 -7.89 -20.83
N SER A 215 -11.54 -8.36 -20.53
CA SER A 215 -12.61 -7.56 -19.93
C SER A 215 -12.73 -7.88 -18.44
N ASP A 216 -12.84 -6.84 -17.61
CA ASP A 216 -13.18 -6.94 -16.19
C ASP A 216 -14.65 -7.33 -15.95
N LYS A 217 -15.51 -7.12 -16.95
CA LYS A 217 -16.94 -7.49 -16.95
C LYS A 217 -17.22 -8.84 -17.59
N CYS A 218 -16.20 -9.67 -17.83
CA CYS A 218 -16.38 -10.98 -18.43
C CYS A 218 -17.28 -11.88 -17.55
N ILE A 219 -18.34 -12.43 -18.15
CA ILE A 219 -19.24 -13.41 -17.53
C ILE A 219 -19.18 -14.80 -18.21
N LYS A 220 -18.32 -14.96 -19.23
CA LYS A 220 -18.23 -16.18 -20.06
C LYS A 220 -17.04 -17.06 -19.72
N HIS A 221 -16.05 -16.52 -19.03
CA HIS A 221 -14.82 -17.20 -18.67
C HIS A 221 -14.56 -17.06 -17.17
N TYR A 222 -13.85 -18.04 -16.60
CA TYR A 222 -13.62 -18.13 -15.16
C TYR A 222 -12.19 -17.76 -14.75
N ASP A 223 -11.22 -17.76 -15.68
CA ASP A 223 -9.84 -17.40 -15.38
C ASP A 223 -9.61 -15.89 -15.54
N LEU A 224 -9.22 -15.27 -14.43
CA LEU A 224 -8.90 -13.85 -14.30
C LEU A 224 -7.44 -13.71 -13.89
N TYR A 225 -6.84 -12.59 -14.27
CA TYR A 225 -5.64 -12.10 -13.60
C TYR A 225 -5.92 -11.89 -12.11
N ASP A 226 -4.88 -11.86 -11.29
CA ASP A 226 -4.99 -11.64 -9.85
C ASP A 226 -4.76 -10.15 -9.48
N SER A 227 -4.14 -9.38 -10.38
CA SER A 227 -3.79 -7.99 -10.15
C SER A 227 -3.60 -7.22 -11.47
N ILE A 228 -3.40 -5.90 -11.35
CA ILE A 228 -3.05 -5.02 -12.47
C ILE A 228 -1.74 -4.28 -12.14
N MET A 229 -0.85 -4.17 -13.12
CA MET A 229 0.25 -3.23 -13.12
C MET A 229 0.01 -2.20 -14.23
N ALA A 230 -0.06 -0.92 -13.85
CA ALA A 230 -0.05 0.17 -14.80
C ALA A 230 1.39 0.63 -15.02
N ASP A 231 1.87 0.56 -16.27
CA ASP A 231 3.27 0.84 -16.61
C ASP A 231 3.40 1.47 -18.01
N GLY A 232 4.14 2.58 -18.08
CA GLY A 232 4.45 3.28 -19.32
C GLY A 232 3.31 4.12 -19.91
N ALA A 233 3.61 4.72 -21.06
CA ALA A 233 2.78 5.68 -21.80
C ALA A 233 2.24 6.80 -20.91
N ALA A 234 1.00 6.67 -20.44
CA ALA A 234 0.34 7.70 -19.65
C ALA A 234 0.59 7.56 -18.13
N PHE A 235 1.49 6.67 -17.71
CA PHE A 235 1.94 6.52 -16.33
C PHE A 235 3.45 6.79 -16.22
N ALA A 236 3.82 7.87 -15.53
CA ALA A 236 5.22 8.22 -15.28
C ALA A 236 5.90 7.28 -14.26
N ASP A 237 5.12 6.83 -13.28
CA ASP A 237 5.52 5.85 -12.27
C ASP A 237 4.58 4.64 -12.34
N ARG A 238 5.11 3.46 -12.02
CA ARG A 238 4.32 2.24 -11.99
C ARG A 238 3.37 2.24 -10.81
N GLU A 239 2.12 1.93 -11.08
CA GLU A 239 1.08 1.73 -10.07
C GLU A 239 0.66 0.26 -10.08
N PHE A 240 0.56 -0.34 -8.90
CA PHE A 240 0.22 -1.75 -8.69
C PHE A 240 -1.13 -1.82 -7.98
N LEU A 241 -2.01 -2.72 -8.42
CA LEU A 241 -3.40 -2.74 -8.01
C LEU A 241 -3.89 -4.16 -7.71
N VAL A 242 -4.44 -4.38 -6.53
CA VAL A 242 -5.17 -5.59 -6.14
C VAL A 242 -6.61 -5.26 -5.76
N TYR A 243 -7.51 -6.24 -5.85
CA TYR A 243 -8.95 -6.04 -5.60
C TYR A 243 -9.44 -6.73 -4.33
N ASP A 244 -8.80 -7.83 -3.94
CA ASP A 244 -9.02 -8.40 -2.62
C ASP A 244 -8.13 -7.68 -1.61
N LYS A 245 -8.74 -7.14 -0.56
CA LYS A 245 -7.98 -6.47 0.51
C LYS A 245 -6.97 -7.37 1.21
N ASN A 246 -7.23 -8.66 1.25
CA ASN A 246 -6.33 -9.63 1.86
C ASN A 246 -5.15 -9.99 0.95
N GLN A 247 -5.08 -9.52 -0.29
CA GLN A 247 -3.85 -9.63 -1.10
C GLN A 247 -2.75 -8.66 -0.64
N CYS A 248 -3.00 -7.84 0.38
CA CYS A 248 -2.01 -6.93 0.93
C CYS A 248 -2.05 -6.86 2.47
N TYR A 249 -0.91 -6.51 3.05
CA TYR A 249 -0.74 -6.36 4.50
C TYR A 249 0.04 -5.07 4.82
N PRO A 250 -0.52 -4.14 5.61
CA PRO A 250 0.20 -2.94 6.05
C PRO A 250 1.21 -3.30 7.14
N GLU A 251 2.50 -3.35 6.79
CA GLU A 251 3.53 -3.82 7.72
C GLU A 251 4.32 -2.70 8.39
N TYR A 252 4.59 -1.60 7.68
CA TYR A 252 5.29 -0.45 8.27
C TYR A 252 4.53 0.84 8.02
N LEU A 253 4.63 1.77 8.96
CA LEU A 253 4.11 3.12 8.84
C LEU A 253 5.25 4.13 8.99
N ILE A 254 5.36 5.04 8.04
CA ILE A 254 6.29 6.17 8.04
C ILE A 254 5.48 7.42 8.37
N GLU A 255 5.87 8.13 9.43
CA GLU A 255 5.37 9.46 9.78
C GLU A 255 6.43 10.50 9.38
N PHE A 256 6.04 11.52 8.63
CA PHE A 256 6.97 12.51 8.09
C PHE A 256 6.33 13.89 7.95
N SER A 257 7.15 14.95 7.83
CA SER A 257 6.65 16.31 7.64
C SER A 257 5.98 16.48 6.28
N SER A 258 4.82 17.14 6.25
CA SER A 258 4.21 17.58 4.99
C SER A 258 5.17 18.52 4.25
N GLN A 259 5.10 18.51 2.92
CA GLN A 259 5.87 19.44 2.09
C GLN A 259 5.29 20.86 2.09
N MET A 260 4.28 21.18 2.92
CA MET A 260 3.80 22.54 3.02
C MET A 260 4.93 23.42 3.56
N HIS A 261 5.23 24.50 2.84
CA HIS A 261 6.18 25.53 3.25
C HIS A 261 6.05 25.80 4.76
N ALA A 262 7.21 26.00 5.42
CA ALA A 262 7.31 26.38 6.81
C ALA A 262 6.21 27.39 7.22
N PRO A 263 5.68 27.33 8.45
CA PRO A 263 4.57 28.19 8.86
C PRO A 263 4.98 29.66 8.75
N GLN A 264 4.48 30.35 7.73
CA GLN A 264 4.42 31.81 7.75
C GLN A 264 3.14 32.19 8.50
N MET A 265 3.29 32.55 9.78
CA MET A 265 2.31 33.38 10.49
C MET A 265 2.57 34.86 10.15
N PRO A 266 1.58 35.76 10.31
CA PRO A 266 0.15 35.67 10.03
C PRO A 266 -0.20 36.46 8.74
N MET A 267 -1.44 36.33 8.28
CA MET A 267 -1.98 37.15 7.19
C MET A 267 -1.80 38.65 7.49
N HIS A 268 -0.96 39.31 6.71
CA HIS A 268 -1.04 40.75 6.52
C HIS A 268 -2.39 41.06 5.88
N ILE A 269 -3.28 41.72 6.63
CA ILE A 269 -4.48 42.35 6.08
C ILE A 269 -3.99 43.52 5.21
N PRO A 270 -4.23 43.53 3.88
CA PRO A 270 -3.96 44.70 3.08
C PRO A 270 -5.00 45.78 3.41
N PRO A 271 -4.61 47.06 3.59
CA PRO A 271 -5.56 48.14 3.69
C PRO A 271 -6.23 48.37 2.32
N ASN A 272 -7.52 48.69 2.36
CA ASN A 272 -8.42 49.09 1.27
C ASN A 272 -9.03 48.00 0.38
N MET A 273 -10.24 47.58 0.76
CA MET A 273 -11.39 47.57 -0.14
C MET A 273 -12.60 48.18 0.57
N SER A 274 -12.67 49.51 0.64
CA SER A 274 -13.95 50.20 0.85
C SER A 274 -14.69 50.26 -0.49
N SER A 275 -15.53 49.28 -0.79
CA SER A 275 -16.70 49.40 -1.70
C SER A 275 -17.33 48.03 -1.99
N ALA A 276 -17.86 47.38 -0.96
CA ALA A 276 -18.82 46.28 -1.16
C ALA A 276 -19.80 46.14 0.02
N LEU A 277 -20.13 47.26 0.67
CA LEU A 277 -21.19 47.36 1.67
C LEU A 277 -22.12 48.51 1.24
N GLY A 278 -23.00 48.20 0.30
CA GLY A 278 -23.94 49.17 -0.26
C GLY A 278 -25.14 48.57 -0.98
N PHE A 279 -25.39 47.26 -0.88
CA PHE A 279 -26.46 46.61 -1.64
C PHE A 279 -27.36 45.65 -0.85
N LEU A 280 -27.39 45.77 0.49
CA LEU A 280 -28.34 45.04 1.35
C LEU A 280 -28.92 45.93 2.45
N GLN A 281 -29.41 47.12 2.10
CA GLN A 281 -30.34 47.87 2.97
C GLN A 281 -31.21 48.87 2.20
N LYS A 282 -32.08 48.37 1.29
CA LYS A 282 -33.27 49.10 0.80
C LYS A 282 -34.41 48.13 0.46
N LEU A 283 -34.84 47.34 1.43
CA LEU A 283 -36.17 46.75 1.47
C LEU A 283 -36.71 46.86 2.91
N GLN A 284 -37.04 48.09 3.29
CA GLN A 284 -37.96 48.44 4.37
C GLN A 284 -38.30 49.92 4.16
N ASN A 285 -39.27 50.11 3.26
CA ASN A 285 -40.29 51.16 3.20
C ASN A 285 -41.10 50.94 1.93
#